data_AF-A0A0J5FT31-F1
#
_entry.id   AF-A0A0J5FT31-F1
#
_cell.length_a   1.000
_cell.length_b   1.000
_cell.length_c   1.000
_cell.angle_alpha   90.00
_cell.angle_beta   90.00
_cell.angle_gamma   90.00
#
_symmetry.space_group_name_H-M   'P 1'
#
loop_
_entity.id
_entity.type
_entity.pdbx_description
1 polymer ?
#
loop_
_entity_poly.entity_id
_entity_poly.type
_entity_poly.pdbx_seq_one_letter_code
_entity_poly.pdbx_strand_id
1 'polypeptide(L)'
;MKLNSQYFTLGAFAVVAGLLWFYYSEYQDKAEEYRRLKLGYDEQVAINANQQERIKQLHELDTRHSQELANAKSKLDELSDTLRTNTQRVYVKAQCPVSETAAPSGVDGSRPARLAKDAEQDYVRLLGELETLEAQFLGLRDWANTECR
;
A
#
# COMPACT_ATOMS: atom_id res chain seq x y z
N MET A 1 -64.75 -39.38 -49.40
CA MET A 1 -64.68 -38.98 -47.97
C MET A 1 -64.46 -37.48 -47.90
N LYS A 2 -65.44 -36.68 -47.47
CA LYS A 2 -65.29 -35.22 -47.31
C LYS A 2 -64.56 -34.97 -45.99
N LEU A 3 -63.24 -34.83 -46.03
CA LEU A 3 -62.50 -34.26 -44.92
C LEU A 3 -62.97 -32.80 -44.78
N ASN A 4 -63.71 -32.52 -43.72
CA ASN A 4 -64.37 -31.24 -43.51
C ASN A 4 -63.33 -30.12 -43.44
N SER A 5 -63.46 -29.10 -44.30
CA SER A 5 -62.52 -27.96 -44.41
C SER A 5 -62.18 -27.29 -43.07
N GLN A 6 -63.08 -27.40 -42.08
CA GLN A 6 -62.91 -26.91 -40.72
C GLN A 6 -61.78 -27.63 -39.94
N TYR A 7 -61.52 -28.91 -40.21
CA TYR A 7 -60.43 -29.65 -39.56
C TYR A 7 -59.05 -29.19 -40.07
N PHE A 8 -58.96 -28.80 -41.34
CA PHE A 8 -57.72 -28.28 -41.93
C PHE A 8 -57.35 -26.91 -41.34
N THR A 9 -58.32 -26.02 -41.18
CA THR A 9 -58.08 -24.70 -40.56
C THR A 9 -57.68 -24.83 -39.09
N LEU A 10 -58.32 -25.73 -38.33
CA LEU A 10 -57.95 -25.98 -36.93
C LEU A 10 -56.54 -26.57 -36.80
N GLY A 11 -56.16 -27.48 -37.70
CA GLY A 11 -54.79 -28.01 -37.77
C GLY A 11 -53.76 -26.90 -38.05
N ALA A 12 -54.04 -26.00 -39.00
CA ALA A 12 -53.16 -24.89 -39.31
C ALA A 12 -52.99 -23.91 -38.12
N PHE A 13 -54.08 -23.59 -37.41
CA PHE A 13 -54.01 -22.75 -36.21
C PHE A 13 -53.20 -23.42 -35.08
N ALA A 14 -53.34 -24.73 -34.89
CA ALA A 14 -52.56 -25.45 -33.89
C ALA A 14 -51.05 -25.42 -34.20
N VAL A 15 -50.67 -25.54 -35.48
CA VAL A 15 -49.27 -25.43 -35.90
C VAL A 15 -48.73 -24.03 -35.64
N VAL A 16 -49.48 -22.98 -36.02
CA VAL A 16 -49.07 -21.58 -35.78
C VAL A 16 -48.94 -21.30 -34.29
N ALA A 17 -49.90 -21.74 -33.48
CA ALA A 17 -49.83 -21.59 -32.02
C ALA A 17 -48.62 -22.32 -31.42
N GLY A 18 -48.30 -23.52 -31.91
CA GLY A 18 -47.12 -24.27 -31.49
C GLY A 18 -45.80 -23.57 -31.85
N LEU A 19 -45.69 -23.01 -33.06
CA LEU A 19 -44.52 -22.24 -33.47
C LEU A 19 -44.37 -20.94 -32.67
N LEU A 20 -45.46 -20.23 -32.39
CA LEU A 20 -45.47 -19.04 -31.55
C LEU A 20 -45.06 -19.36 -30.12
N TRP A 21 -45.58 -20.46 -29.55
CA TRP A 21 -45.18 -20.92 -28.21
C TRP A 21 -43.70 -21.28 -28.18
N PHE A 22 -43.21 -22.06 -29.15
CA PHE A 22 -41.80 -22.46 -29.23
C PHE A 22 -40.87 -21.25 -29.35
N TYR A 23 -41.21 -20.29 -30.21
CA TYR A 23 -40.46 -19.05 -30.35
C TYR A 23 -40.49 -18.24 -29.05
N TYR A 24 -41.67 -18.09 -28.42
CA TYR A 24 -41.79 -17.37 -27.16
C TYR A 24 -40.99 -18.01 -26.03
N SER A 25 -40.97 -19.35 -25.92
CA SER A 25 -40.15 -20.05 -24.91
C SER A 25 -38.65 -19.84 -25.14
N GLU A 26 -38.18 -19.92 -26.38
CA GLU A 26 -36.75 -19.72 -26.71
C GLU A 26 -36.31 -18.26 -26.45
N TYR A 27 -37.20 -17.30 -26.67
CA TYR A 27 -36.99 -15.90 -26.31
C TYR A 27 -36.93 -15.69 -24.79
N GLN A 28 -37.79 -16.36 -24.02
CA GLN A 28 -37.75 -16.28 -22.56
C GLN A 28 -36.45 -16.86 -22.02
N ASP A 29 -36.02 -18.02 -22.52
CA ASP A 29 -34.75 -18.65 -22.12
C ASP A 29 -33.56 -17.72 -22.40
N LYS A 30 -33.48 -17.13 -23.59
CA LYS A 30 -32.43 -16.13 -23.94
C LYS A 30 -32.51 -14.86 -23.10
N ALA A 31 -33.72 -14.38 -22.79
CA ALA A 31 -33.90 -13.21 -21.95
C ALA A 31 -33.45 -13.49 -20.50
N GLU A 32 -33.68 -14.70 -20.00
CA GLU A 32 -33.17 -15.14 -18.71
C GLU A 32 -31.64 -15.26 -18.71
N GLU A 33 -31.06 -15.90 -19.72
CA GLU A 33 -29.60 -16.01 -19.87
C GLU A 33 -28.93 -14.64 -19.91
N TYR A 34 -29.46 -13.71 -20.69
CA TYR A 34 -28.96 -12.34 -20.76
C TYR A 34 -29.05 -11.64 -19.40
N ARG A 35 -30.18 -11.79 -18.68
CA ARG A 35 -30.32 -11.22 -17.34
C ARG A 35 -29.30 -11.79 -16.36
N ARG A 36 -29.07 -13.11 -16.38
CA ARG A 36 -28.08 -13.78 -15.53
C ARG A 36 -26.67 -13.29 -15.85
N LEU A 37 -26.33 -13.21 -17.14
CA LEU A 37 -25.03 -12.71 -17.58
C LEU A 37 -24.83 -11.25 -17.18
N LYS A 38 -25.85 -10.41 -17.35
CA LYS A 38 -25.81 -9.00 -16.96
C LYS A 38 -25.63 -8.83 -15.45
N LEU A 39 -26.36 -9.60 -14.64
CA LEU A 39 -26.19 -9.61 -13.18
C LEU A 39 -24.75 -9.97 -12.79
N GLY A 40 -24.20 -11.03 -13.37
CA GLY A 40 -22.80 -11.43 -13.10
C GLY A 40 -21.78 -10.39 -13.57
N TYR A 41 -22.04 -9.72 -14.70
CA TYR A 41 -21.20 -8.64 -15.19
C TYR A 41 -21.25 -7.42 -14.25
N ASP A 42 -22.44 -6.98 -13.87
CA ASP A 42 -22.62 -5.83 -12.96
C ASP A 42 -21.99 -6.11 -11.59
N GLU A 43 -22.09 -7.36 -11.08
CA GLU A 43 -21.42 -7.80 -9.87
C GLU A 43 -19.89 -7.74 -10.00
N GLN A 44 -19.32 -8.24 -11.12
CA GLN A 44 -17.88 -8.16 -11.37
C GLN A 44 -17.39 -6.71 -11.47
N VAL A 45 -18.16 -5.83 -12.12
CA VAL A 45 -17.84 -4.40 -12.21
C VAL A 45 -17.82 -3.78 -10.81
N ALA A 46 -18.80 -4.09 -9.96
CA ALA A 46 -18.85 -3.60 -8.59
C ALA A 46 -17.65 -4.10 -7.75
N ILE A 47 -17.32 -5.39 -7.84
CA ILE A 47 -16.15 -5.97 -7.17
C ILE A 47 -14.86 -5.30 -7.65
N ASN A 48 -14.70 -5.11 -8.96
CA ASN A 48 -13.52 -4.48 -9.52
C ASN A 48 -13.38 -3.02 -9.08
N ALA A 49 -14.48 -2.26 -9.08
CA ALA A 49 -14.48 -0.88 -8.60
C ALA A 49 -14.05 -0.79 -7.12
N ASN A 50 -14.59 -1.67 -6.26
CA ASN A 50 -14.20 -1.74 -4.86
C ASN A 50 -12.70 -2.11 -4.69
N GLN A 51 -12.21 -3.09 -5.46
CA GLN A 51 -10.80 -3.46 -5.45
C GLN A 51 -9.89 -2.31 -5.90
N GLN A 52 -10.28 -1.55 -6.93
CA GLN A 52 -9.53 -0.38 -7.38
C GLN A 52 -9.46 0.70 -6.31
N GLU A 53 -10.56 0.96 -5.61
CA GLU A 53 -10.58 1.93 -4.50
C GLU A 53 -9.64 1.50 -3.37
N ARG A 54 -9.71 0.23 -2.95
CA ARG A 54 -8.80 -0.35 -1.95
C ARG A 54 -7.33 -0.21 -2.36
N ILE A 55 -6.99 -0.55 -3.62
CA ILE A 55 -5.62 -0.41 -4.13
C ILE A 55 -5.15 1.04 -4.11
N LYS A 56 -6.02 1.99 -4.48
CA LYS A 56 -5.68 3.43 -4.43
C LYS A 56 -5.39 3.89 -3.01
N GLN A 57 -6.24 3.52 -2.05
CA GLN A 57 -6.04 3.88 -0.63
C GLN A 57 -4.72 3.32 -0.09
N LEU A 58 -4.41 2.06 -0.40
CA LEU A 58 -3.13 1.45 -0.03
C LEU A 58 -1.94 2.16 -0.69
N HIS A 59 -2.06 2.53 -1.96
CA HIS A 59 -0.99 3.23 -2.67
C HIS A 59 -0.73 4.62 -2.11
N GLU A 60 -1.78 5.35 -1.73
CA GLU A 60 -1.65 6.64 -1.04
C GLU A 60 -0.98 6.50 0.34
N LEU A 61 -1.29 5.43 1.08
CA LEU A 61 -0.63 5.12 2.35
C LEU A 61 0.87 4.83 2.15
N ASP A 62 1.20 3.96 1.20
CA ASP A 62 2.58 3.60 0.85
C ASP A 62 3.40 4.81 0.40
N THR A 63 2.80 5.68 -0.43
CA THR A 63 3.42 6.91 -0.90
C THR A 63 3.74 7.85 0.25
N ARG A 64 2.82 8.02 1.21
CA ARG A 64 3.04 8.86 2.39
C ARG A 64 4.22 8.37 3.23
N HIS A 65 4.24 7.09 3.59
CA HIS A 65 5.33 6.54 4.41
C HIS A 65 6.67 6.55 3.66
N SER A 66 6.68 6.29 2.36
CA SER A 66 7.89 6.39 1.55
C SER A 66 8.45 7.81 1.50
N GLN A 67 7.57 8.81 1.38
CA GLN A 67 7.98 10.22 1.39
C GLN A 67 8.51 10.67 2.75
N GLU A 68 7.84 10.27 3.84
CA GLU A 68 8.29 10.55 5.21
C GLU A 68 9.68 9.96 5.46
N LEU A 69 9.89 8.70 5.07
CA LEU A 69 11.17 8.00 5.19
C LEU A 69 12.28 8.66 4.34
N ALA A 70 11.96 9.12 3.13
CA ALA A 70 12.94 9.82 2.29
C ALA A 70 13.36 11.18 2.89
N ASN A 71 12.41 11.93 3.44
CA ASN A 71 12.68 13.21 4.12
C ASN A 71 13.54 13.02 5.38
N ALA A 72 13.16 12.05 6.20
CA ALA A 72 13.93 11.55 7.34
C ALA A 72 15.41 11.28 6.99
N LYS A 73 15.64 10.42 6.00
CA LYS A 73 16.99 10.08 5.51
C LYS A 73 17.76 11.31 5.02
N SER A 74 17.11 12.20 4.28
CA SER A 74 17.75 13.42 3.79
C SER A 74 18.24 14.32 4.94
N LYS A 75 17.49 14.43 6.03
CA LYS A 75 17.92 15.20 7.22
C LYS A 75 19.09 14.54 7.93
N LEU A 76 19.10 13.21 7.97
CA LEU A 76 20.19 12.45 8.59
C LEU A 76 21.48 12.54 7.78
N ASP A 77 21.38 12.54 6.46
CA ASP A 77 22.51 12.78 5.55
C ASP A 77 23.07 14.20 5.71
N GLU A 78 22.20 15.21 5.79
CA GLU A 78 22.59 16.60 6.09
C GLU A 78 23.30 16.71 7.45
N LEU A 79 22.78 16.04 8.47
CA LEU A 79 23.41 15.99 9.79
C LEU A 79 24.79 15.31 9.73
N SER A 80 24.91 14.21 8.98
CA SER A 80 26.18 13.50 8.77
C SER A 80 27.23 14.43 8.14
N ASP A 81 26.85 15.17 7.11
CA ASP A 81 27.75 16.10 6.42
C ASP A 81 28.16 17.30 7.28
N THR A 82 27.23 17.87 8.06
CA THR A 82 27.53 18.98 8.99
C THR A 82 28.46 18.54 10.13
N LEU A 83 28.31 17.31 10.64
CA LEU A 83 29.22 16.72 11.61
C LEU A 83 30.62 16.50 11.02
N ARG A 84 30.70 16.01 9.77
CA ARG A 84 31.97 15.77 9.06
C ARG A 84 32.73 17.06 8.78
N THR A 85 32.02 18.13 8.43
CA THR A 85 32.56 19.46 8.12
C THR A 85 32.76 20.33 9.36
N ASN A 86 32.35 19.86 10.55
CA ASN A 86 32.49 20.54 11.83
C ASN A 86 31.82 21.94 11.86
N THR A 87 30.84 22.17 10.99
CA THR A 87 30.26 23.51 10.77
C THR A 87 29.17 23.84 11.79
N GLN A 88 28.47 22.83 12.29
CA GLN A 88 27.52 22.95 13.40
C GLN A 88 27.95 22.01 14.54
N ARG A 89 28.45 22.59 15.64
CA ARG A 89 28.78 21.86 16.86
C ARG A 89 28.32 22.60 18.10
N VAL A 90 27.83 21.85 19.07
CA VAL A 90 27.57 22.36 20.42
C VAL A 90 28.81 22.10 21.27
N TYR A 91 29.44 23.16 21.76
CA TYR A 91 30.58 23.06 22.68
C TYR A 91 30.06 22.95 24.10
N VAL A 92 30.33 21.83 24.75
CA VAL A 92 30.04 21.65 26.17
C VAL A 92 31.29 22.02 26.95
N LYS A 93 31.19 23.01 27.83
CA LYS A 93 32.26 23.36 28.76
C LYS A 93 32.30 22.32 29.88
N ALA A 94 32.97 21.21 29.63
CA ALA A 94 33.24 20.20 30.64
C ALA A 94 34.52 20.56 31.41
N GLN A 95 34.44 20.65 32.73
CA GLN A 95 35.62 20.65 33.61
C GLN A 95 35.75 19.25 34.19
N CYS A 96 36.77 18.52 33.74
CA CYS A 96 37.16 17.28 34.39
C CYS A 96 37.94 17.61 35.67
N PRO A 97 37.54 17.09 36.85
CA PRO A 97 38.35 17.23 38.05
C PRO A 97 39.72 16.59 37.82
N VAL A 98 40.79 17.33 38.12
CA VAL A 98 42.17 16.83 38.02
C VAL A 98 42.38 15.83 39.15
N SER A 99 42.67 14.58 38.79
CA SER A 99 43.11 13.58 39.77
C SER A 99 44.51 13.94 40.26
N GLU A 100 44.78 13.83 41.56
CA GLU A 100 46.12 14.08 42.16
C GLU A 100 47.17 13.07 41.67
N THR A 101 46.72 11.96 41.07
CA THR A 101 47.59 10.94 40.47
C THR A 101 48.00 11.34 39.06
N ALA A 102 49.31 11.35 38.79
CA ALA A 102 49.85 11.63 37.45
C ALA A 102 49.18 10.75 36.39
N ALA A 103 48.59 11.39 35.37
CA ALA A 103 48.00 10.67 34.25
C ALA A 103 49.08 9.83 33.54
N PRO A 104 48.77 8.58 33.13
CA PRO A 104 49.73 7.75 32.40
C PRO A 104 50.20 8.49 31.14
N SER A 105 51.51 8.43 30.86
CA SER A 105 52.13 9.07 29.70
C SER A 105 51.49 8.51 28.42
N GLY A 106 50.56 9.27 27.82
CA GLY A 106 49.84 8.87 26.62
C GLY A 106 48.41 9.40 26.53
N VAL A 107 47.83 9.89 27.63
CA VAL A 107 46.47 10.46 27.64
C VAL A 107 46.56 11.98 27.56
N ASP A 108 46.47 12.53 26.34
CA ASP A 108 46.38 13.98 26.12
C ASP A 108 44.98 14.49 26.50
N GLY A 109 44.87 15.05 27.70
CA GLY A 109 43.64 15.68 28.21
C GLY A 109 43.34 17.07 27.63
N SER A 110 44.18 17.60 26.73
CA SER A 110 43.99 18.93 26.13
C SER A 110 43.04 18.92 24.92
N ARG A 111 42.73 17.73 24.40
CA ARG A 111 41.79 17.58 23.27
C ARG A 111 40.35 17.84 23.71
N PRO A 112 39.55 18.59 22.93
CA PRO A 112 38.15 18.79 23.22
C PRO A 112 37.42 17.44 23.26
N ALA A 113 36.49 17.27 24.21
CA ALA A 113 35.67 16.08 24.33
C ALA A 113 34.84 15.88 23.04
N ARG A 114 35.18 14.86 22.26
CA ARG A 114 34.48 14.45 21.03
C ARG A 114 34.50 12.93 20.92
N LEU A 115 33.49 12.37 20.25
CA LEU A 115 33.58 10.97 19.81
C LEU A 115 34.77 10.81 18.85
N ALA A 116 35.30 9.58 18.80
CA ALA A 116 36.24 9.20 17.76
C ALA A 116 35.53 9.32 16.39
N LYS A 117 36.28 9.65 15.33
CA LYS A 117 35.70 10.01 14.03
C LYS A 117 34.87 8.86 13.41
N ASP A 118 35.33 7.64 13.61
CA ASP A 118 34.63 6.39 13.30
C ASP A 118 33.33 6.25 14.12
N ALA A 119 33.40 6.46 15.44
CA ALA A 119 32.23 6.37 16.31
C ALA A 119 31.15 7.44 16.01
N GLU A 120 31.54 8.65 15.56
CA GLU A 120 30.60 9.67 15.08
C GLU A 120 29.81 9.17 13.85
N GLN A 121 30.50 8.55 12.88
CA GLN A 121 29.87 8.03 11.65
C GLN A 121 28.98 6.82 11.93
N ASP A 122 29.44 5.89 12.76
CA ASP A 122 28.68 4.69 13.13
C ASP A 122 27.40 5.05 13.89
N TYR A 123 27.44 6.06 14.76
CA TYR A 123 26.26 6.53 15.49
C TYR A 123 25.20 7.11 14.55
N VAL A 124 25.60 7.96 13.60
CA VAL A 124 24.65 8.53 12.62
C VAL A 124 24.05 7.45 11.74
N ARG A 125 24.88 6.51 11.27
CA ARG A 125 24.40 5.35 10.51
C ARG A 125 23.37 4.53 11.30
N LEU A 126 23.64 4.24 12.57
CA LEU A 126 22.74 3.49 13.44
C LEU A 126 21.39 4.21 13.60
N LEU A 127 21.40 5.54 13.75
CA LEU A 127 20.16 6.33 13.78
C LEU A 127 19.35 6.19 12.49
N GLY A 128 20.00 6.17 11.32
CA GLY A 128 19.32 5.99 10.03
C GLY A 128 18.74 4.58 9.85
N GLU A 129 19.42 3.56 10.37
CA GLU A 129 18.90 2.19 10.41
C GLU A 129 17.66 2.10 11.34
N LEU A 130 17.70 2.76 12.50
CA LEU A 130 16.58 2.80 13.44
C LEU A 130 15.36 3.52 12.85
N GLU A 131 15.56 4.68 12.23
CA GLU A 131 14.49 5.46 11.60
C GLU A 131 13.84 4.68 10.44
N THR A 132 14.65 3.93 9.67
CA THR A 132 14.13 3.04 8.62
C THR A 132 13.27 1.92 9.21
N LEU A 133 13.70 1.31 10.31
CA LEU A 133 12.97 0.23 10.96
C LEU A 133 11.66 0.73 11.60
N GLU A 134 11.70 1.91 12.22
CA GLU A 134 10.51 2.58 12.76
C GLU A 134 9.50 2.91 11.66
N ALA A 135 9.94 3.49 10.55
CA ALA A 135 9.06 3.80 9.41
C ALA A 135 8.42 2.53 8.82
N GLN A 136 9.18 1.45 8.68
CA GLN A 136 8.63 0.16 8.24
C GLN A 136 7.58 -0.36 9.24
N PHE A 137 7.88 -0.34 10.53
CA PHE A 137 6.94 -0.79 11.56
C PHE A 137 5.63 0.02 11.55
N LEU A 138 5.73 1.36 11.50
CA LEU A 138 4.56 2.24 11.45
C LEU A 138 3.75 2.02 10.16
N GLY A 139 4.43 1.89 9.02
CA GLY A 139 3.78 1.58 7.74
C GLY A 139 3.05 0.24 7.76
N LEU A 140 3.66 -0.82 8.31
CA LEU A 140 2.99 -2.12 8.47
C LEU A 140 1.80 -2.06 9.43
N ARG A 141 1.93 -1.32 10.54
CA ARG A 141 0.83 -1.11 11.49
C ARG A 141 -0.35 -0.41 10.83
N ASP A 142 -0.09 0.66 10.10
CA ASP A 142 -1.13 1.46 9.47
C ASP A 142 -1.77 0.70 8.29
N TRP A 143 -0.98 -0.10 7.56
CA TRP A 143 -1.49 -1.07 6.59
C TRP A 143 -2.45 -2.07 7.24
N ALA A 144 -2.04 -2.70 8.35
CA ALA A 144 -2.88 -3.67 9.06
C ALA A 144 -4.18 -3.04 9.58
N ASN A 145 -4.12 -1.80 10.08
CA ASN A 145 -5.32 -1.06 10.52
C ASN A 145 -6.26 -0.70 9.37
N THR A 146 -5.72 -0.55 8.15
CA THR A 146 -6.51 -0.27 6.94
C THR A 146 -7.14 -1.55 6.39
N GLU A 147 -6.41 -2.66 6.43
CA GLU A 147 -6.78 -3.90 5.75
C GLU A 147 -7.50 -4.94 6.60
N CYS A 148 -7.18 -5.03 7.89
CA CYS A 148 -7.70 -6.05 8.79
C CYS A 148 -8.85 -5.53 9.67
N ARG A 149 -9.58 -4.52 9.19
CA ARG A 149 -10.68 -3.89 9.93
C ARG A 149 -11.91 -4.77 10.04
#